data_AF-A0A9D1PG40-F1
#
_entry.id   AF-A0A9D1PG40-F1
#
_cell.length_a   1.000
_cell.length_b   1.000
_cell.length_c   1.000
_cell.angle_alpha   90.00
_cell.angle_beta   90.00
_cell.angle_gamma   90.00
#
_symmetry.space_group_name_H-M   'P 1'
#
loop_
_entity.id
_entity.type
_entity.pdbx_description
1 polymer ?
#
loop_
_entity_poly.entity_id
_entity_poly.type
_entity_poly.pdbx_seq_one_letter_code
_entity_poly.pdbx_strand_id
1 'polypeptide(L)'
;SDLYTVRMKETQLELTAVLLNINRNHNRELMEACRDLKDYAEYVDRVRKYARELPLSEAVECAITECIREGILKEFLEKNRAEVKKMSIYEYDQKKHIRMERQDAWEEGVQAGRREGIKEGERPAQRTDQEKA
;
A
#
# COMPACT_ATOMS: atom_id res chain seq x y z
N SER A 1 26.29 -0.84 -16.48
CA SER A 1 25.35 -1.98 -16.51
C SER A 1 24.41 -1.82 -17.69
N ASP A 2 24.96 -1.42 -18.85
CA ASP A 2 24.17 -0.71 -19.87
C ASP A 2 23.84 -1.62 -21.06
N LEU A 3 24.35 -2.85 -21.03
CA LEU A 3 24.19 -3.87 -22.07
C LEU A 3 22.75 -4.42 -22.20
N TYR A 4 21.88 -4.18 -21.21
CA TYR A 4 20.48 -4.62 -21.24
C TYR A 4 19.48 -3.50 -21.51
N THR A 5 19.94 -2.25 -21.69
CA THR A 5 19.04 -1.11 -21.89
C THR A 5 19.06 -0.70 -23.36
N VAL A 6 18.27 -1.40 -24.19
CA VAL A 6 18.06 -0.97 -25.58
C VAL A 6 17.11 0.22 -25.57
N ARG A 7 17.60 1.41 -25.90
CA ARG A 7 16.76 2.62 -26.02
C ARG A 7 15.91 2.53 -27.28
N MET A 8 14.74 1.91 -27.17
CA MET A 8 13.75 1.85 -28.24
C MET A 8 12.82 3.08 -28.17
N LYS A 9 12.53 3.70 -29.31
CA LYS A 9 11.65 4.88 -29.42
C LYS A 9 10.15 4.56 -29.30
N GLU A 10 9.76 3.32 -29.50
CA GLU A 10 8.36 2.87 -29.50
C GLU A 10 8.11 1.82 -28.41
N THR A 11 6.99 1.95 -27.72
CA THR A 11 6.53 1.04 -26.68
C THR A 11 6.21 -0.32 -27.30
N GLN A 12 7.01 -1.34 -27.01
CA GLN A 12 6.87 -2.67 -27.62
C GLN A 12 5.73 -3.50 -27.02
N LEU A 13 5.21 -3.11 -25.86
CA LEU A 13 4.14 -3.83 -25.17
C LEU A 13 3.31 -2.86 -24.32
N GLU A 14 2.01 -2.82 -24.56
CA GLU A 14 1.02 -2.15 -23.73
C GLU A 14 0.08 -3.21 -23.15
N LEU A 15 -0.04 -3.26 -21.82
CA LEU A 15 -0.86 -4.23 -21.11
C LEU A 15 -1.89 -3.52 -20.25
N THR A 16 -3.13 -4.00 -20.30
CA THR A 16 -4.17 -3.64 -19.34
C THR A 16 -4.36 -4.82 -18.39
N ALA A 17 -4.28 -4.55 -17.08
CA ALA A 17 -4.49 -5.54 -16.04
C ALA A 17 -5.67 -5.13 -15.15
N VAL A 18 -6.42 -6.13 -14.67
CA VAL A 18 -7.49 -5.93 -13.68
C VAL A 18 -6.97 -6.35 -12.32
N LEU A 19 -7.07 -5.45 -11.33
CA LEU A 19 -6.73 -5.74 -9.95
C LEU A 19 -8.00 -6.09 -9.16
N LEU A 20 -7.99 -7.25 -8.50
CA LEU A 20 -9.10 -7.70 -7.67
C LEU A 20 -8.79 -7.49 -6.19
N ASN A 21 -9.74 -6.91 -5.47
CA ASN A 21 -9.65 -6.69 -4.02
C ASN A 21 -9.96 -7.98 -3.24
N ILE A 22 -8.95 -8.59 -2.64
CA ILE A 22 -9.10 -9.82 -1.85
C ILE A 22 -9.38 -9.58 -0.37
N ASN A 23 -9.67 -8.35 0.05
CA ASN A 23 -10.03 -8.10 1.44
C ASN A 23 -11.39 -8.75 1.77
N ARG A 24 -11.62 -9.01 3.06
CA ARG A 24 -12.88 -9.56 3.57
C ARG A 24 -14.08 -8.79 3.02
N ASN A 25 -15.13 -9.52 2.63
CA ASN A 25 -16.37 -9.02 2.02
C ASN A 25 -16.26 -8.48 0.57
N HIS A 26 -15.09 -8.57 -0.07
CA HIS A 26 -14.92 -8.25 -1.49
C HIS A 26 -14.77 -9.52 -2.34
N ASN A 27 -15.03 -9.39 -3.66
CA ASN A 27 -14.91 -10.47 -4.66
C ASN A 27 -15.50 -11.80 -4.17
N ARG A 28 -16.80 -11.80 -3.83
CA ARG A 28 -17.49 -12.96 -3.23
C ARG A 28 -17.33 -14.24 -4.04
N GLU A 29 -17.50 -14.17 -5.36
CA GLU A 29 -17.35 -15.34 -6.25
C GLU A 29 -15.94 -15.94 -6.15
N LEU A 30 -14.90 -15.11 -6.12
CA LEU A 30 -13.51 -15.55 -5.95
C LEU A 30 -13.28 -16.19 -4.57
N MET A 31 -13.87 -15.60 -3.52
CA MET A 31 -13.76 -16.11 -2.15
C MET A 31 -14.53 -17.41 -1.93
N GLU A 32 -15.63 -17.61 -2.66
CA GLU A 32 -16.39 -18.86 -2.67
C GLU A 32 -15.67 -19.96 -3.46
N ALA A 33 -14.97 -19.57 -4.55
CA ALA A 33 -14.18 -20.50 -5.35
C ALA A 33 -12.87 -20.95 -4.67
N CYS A 34 -12.28 -20.14 -3.79
CA CYS A 34 -11.01 -20.44 -3.14
C CYS A 34 -11.06 -20.27 -1.62
N ARG A 35 -11.15 -21.40 -0.91
CA ARG A 35 -11.19 -21.43 0.56
C ARG A 35 -9.93 -20.84 1.20
N ASP A 36 -8.75 -21.20 0.72
CA ASP A 36 -7.50 -20.72 1.32
C ASP A 36 -7.36 -19.20 1.21
N LEU A 37 -7.77 -18.63 0.07
CA LEU A 37 -7.76 -17.18 -0.13
C LEU A 37 -8.76 -16.49 0.79
N LYS A 38 -9.94 -17.07 0.98
CA LYS A 38 -10.95 -16.58 1.92
C LYS A 38 -10.44 -16.63 3.37
N ASP A 39 -9.84 -17.74 3.77
CA ASP A 39 -9.28 -17.91 5.12
C ASP A 39 -8.10 -16.95 5.35
N TYR A 40 -7.27 -16.72 4.32
CA TYR A 40 -6.23 -15.68 4.36
C TYR A 40 -6.80 -14.27 4.53
N ALA A 41 -7.84 -13.91 3.76
CA ALA A 41 -8.50 -12.62 3.88
C ALA A 41 -9.08 -12.40 5.29
N GLU A 42 -9.65 -13.44 5.89
CA GLU A 42 -10.17 -13.44 7.26
C GLU A 42 -9.04 -13.28 8.30
N TYR A 43 -7.93 -14.01 8.17
CA TYR A 43 -6.74 -13.86 9.03
C TYR A 43 -6.21 -12.43 9.00
N VAL A 44 -6.02 -11.86 7.81
CA VAL A 44 -5.52 -10.49 7.64
C VAL A 44 -6.47 -9.46 8.24
N ASP A 45 -7.79 -9.65 8.11
CA ASP A 45 -8.79 -8.79 8.74
C ASP A 45 -8.66 -8.78 10.27
N ARG A 46 -8.46 -9.96 10.89
CA ARG A 46 -8.27 -10.09 12.34
C ARG A 46 -6.99 -9.43 12.83
N VAL A 47 -5.87 -9.65 12.13
CA VAL A 47 -4.60 -8.96 12.45
C VAL A 47 -4.80 -7.45 12.45
N ARG A 48 -5.46 -6.90 11.43
CA ARG A 48 -5.74 -5.46 11.33
C ARG A 48 -6.67 -4.97 12.45
N LYS A 49 -7.68 -5.76 12.81
CA LYS A 49 -8.61 -5.42 13.91
C LYS A 49 -7.86 -5.33 15.23
N TYR A 50 -7.06 -6.34 15.58
CA TYR A 50 -6.29 -6.32 16.82
C TYR A 50 -5.18 -5.27 16.82
N ALA A 51 -4.53 -5.01 15.69
CA ALA A 51 -3.47 -4.01 15.59
C ALA A 51 -3.95 -2.56 15.78
N ARG A 52 -5.27 -2.31 15.84
CA ARG A 52 -5.83 -1.01 16.22
C ARG A 52 -5.78 -0.76 17.73
N GLU A 53 -5.78 -1.82 18.53
CA GLU A 53 -5.92 -1.77 19.99
C GLU A 53 -4.67 -2.30 20.71
N LEU A 54 -3.95 -3.23 20.07
CA LEU A 54 -2.81 -3.94 20.65
C LEU A 54 -1.51 -3.67 19.86
N PRO A 55 -0.33 -3.82 20.50
CA PRO A 55 0.94 -3.85 19.80
C PRO A 55 0.92 -4.92 18.70
N LEU A 56 1.56 -4.64 17.55
CA LEU A 56 1.49 -5.50 16.37
C LEU A 56 1.87 -6.96 16.66
N SER A 57 2.92 -7.19 17.44
CA SER A 57 3.37 -8.55 17.81
C SER A 57 2.29 -9.33 18.58
N GLU A 58 1.59 -8.66 19.50
CA GLU A 58 0.50 -9.25 20.27
C GLU A 58 -0.76 -9.43 19.40
N ALA A 59 -1.08 -8.44 18.57
CA ALA A 59 -2.19 -8.51 17.62
C ALA A 59 -2.06 -9.71 16.67
N VAL A 60 -0.87 -9.95 16.15
CA VAL A 60 -0.58 -11.11 15.29
C VAL A 60 -0.72 -12.41 16.08
N GLU A 61 -0.20 -12.48 17.31
CA GLU A 61 -0.32 -13.69 18.15
C GLU A 61 -1.78 -14.04 18.50
N CYS A 62 -2.57 -13.01 18.85
CA CYS A 62 -4.01 -13.14 19.11
C CYS A 62 -4.74 -13.62 17.86
N ALA A 63 -4.49 -13.00 16.71
CA ALA A 63 -5.10 -13.39 15.45
C ALA A 63 -4.76 -14.84 15.06
N ILE A 64 -3.50 -15.26 15.18
CA ILE A 64 -3.08 -16.63 14.90
C ILE A 64 -3.82 -17.62 15.82
N THR A 65 -3.87 -17.32 17.11
CA THR A 65 -4.51 -18.20 18.10
C THR A 65 -6.01 -18.36 17.84
N GLU A 66 -6.69 -17.25 17.54
CA GLU A 66 -8.12 -17.25 17.22
C GLU A 66 -8.40 -17.99 15.91
N CYS A 67 -7.59 -17.76 14.87
CA CYS A 67 -7.74 -18.42 13.57
C CYS A 67 -7.55 -19.94 13.67
N ILE A 68 -6.53 -20.41 14.40
CA ILE A 68 -6.30 -21.84 14.64
C ILE A 68 -7.50 -22.46 15.37
N ARG A 69 -8.03 -21.78 16.39
CA ARG A 69 -9.18 -22.25 17.17
C ARG A 69 -10.44 -22.39 16.30
N GLU A 70 -10.63 -21.49 15.35
CA GLU A 70 -11.81 -21.44 14.48
C GLU A 70 -11.63 -22.18 13.15
N GLY A 71 -10.48 -22.82 12.94
CA GLY A 71 -10.22 -23.63 11.75
C GLY A 71 -9.83 -22.83 10.50
N ILE A 72 -9.47 -21.55 10.65
CA ILE A 72 -9.07 -20.64 9.58
C ILE A 72 -7.57 -20.77 9.37
N LEU A 73 -7.15 -21.15 8.16
CA LEU A 73 -5.73 -21.42 7.83
C LEU A 73 -5.03 -22.33 8.87
N LYS A 74 -5.79 -23.21 9.54
CA LYS A 74 -5.34 -23.90 10.75
C LYS A 74 -4.01 -24.64 10.58
N GLU A 75 -3.94 -25.56 9.62
CA GLU A 75 -2.75 -26.39 9.39
C GLU A 75 -1.53 -25.55 9.03
N PHE A 76 -1.74 -24.50 8.23
CA PHE A 76 -0.69 -23.57 7.84
C PHE A 76 -0.15 -22.77 9.03
N LEU A 77 -1.05 -22.22 9.85
CA LEU A 77 -0.71 -21.43 11.02
C LEU A 77 -0.08 -22.26 12.14
N GLU A 78 -0.55 -23.50 12.34
CA GLU A 78 0.05 -24.44 13.31
C GLU A 78 1.49 -24.78 12.92
N LYS A 79 1.73 -25.07 11.64
CA LYS A 79 3.06 -25.45 11.14
C LYS A 79 4.04 -24.27 11.08
N ASN A 80 3.56 -23.08 10.73
CA ASN A 80 4.42 -21.93 10.39
C ASN A 80 4.31 -20.76 11.37
N ARG A 81 3.77 -20.97 12.58
CA ARG A 81 3.47 -19.92 13.57
C ARG A 81 4.57 -18.86 13.74
N ALA A 82 5.80 -19.31 13.98
CA ALA A 82 6.94 -18.43 14.22
C ALA A 82 7.30 -17.59 12.99
N GLU A 83 7.28 -18.20 11.80
CA GLU A 83 7.59 -17.53 10.55
C GLU A 83 6.50 -16.53 10.17
N VAL A 84 5.22 -16.92 10.28
CA VAL A 84 4.07 -16.06 10.03
C VAL A 84 4.12 -14.83 10.94
N LYS A 85 4.45 -15.01 12.22
CA LYS A 85 4.61 -13.89 13.16
C LYS A 85 5.71 -12.93 12.72
N LYS A 86 6.90 -13.45 12.46
CA LYS A 86 8.06 -12.65 12.05
C LYS A 86 7.79 -11.88 10.76
N MET A 87 7.26 -12.57 9.76
CA MET A 87 6.96 -12.00 8.45
C MET A 87 5.87 -10.93 8.56
N SER A 88 4.79 -11.19 9.30
CA SER A 88 3.70 -10.22 9.50
C SER A 88 4.17 -8.93 10.17
N ILE A 89 5.10 -9.03 11.13
CA ILE A 89 5.70 -7.86 11.79
C ILE A 89 6.52 -7.05 10.78
N TYR A 90 7.43 -7.73 10.08
CA TYR A 90 8.31 -7.10 9.11
C TYR A 90 7.54 -6.37 7.99
N GLU A 91 6.57 -7.05 7.37
CA GLU A 91 5.79 -6.45 6.28
C GLU A 91 4.97 -5.24 6.72
N TYR A 92 4.40 -5.29 7.92
CA TYR A 92 3.58 -4.19 8.41
C TYR A 92 4.42 -2.95 8.68
N ASP A 93 5.60 -3.12 9.29
CA ASP A 93 6.54 -2.04 9.52
C ASP A 93 7.03 -1.43 8.20
N GLN A 94 7.33 -2.26 7.19
CA GLN A 94 7.66 -1.77 5.85
C GLN A 94 6.51 -0.98 5.21
N LYS A 95 5.27 -1.49 5.26
CA LYS A 95 4.09 -0.78 4.73
C LYS A 95 3.88 0.55 5.45
N LYS A 96 4.11 0.59 6.76
CA LYS A 96 4.02 1.81 7.56
C LYS A 96 5.09 2.82 7.13
N HIS A 97 6.33 2.38 6.92
CA HIS A 97 7.42 3.22 6.43
C HIS A 97 7.10 3.84 5.06
N ILE A 98 6.74 3.00 4.07
CA ILE A 98 6.40 3.45 2.71
C ILE A 98 5.23 4.45 2.73
N ARG A 99 4.23 4.23 3.60
CA ARG A 99 3.10 5.15 3.74
C ARG A 99 3.53 6.51 4.29
N MET A 100 4.46 6.52 5.25
CA MET A 100 5.00 7.75 5.83
C MET A 100 5.77 8.55 4.77
N GLU A 101 6.71 7.91 4.06
CA GLU A 101 7.48 8.56 2.98
C GLU A 101 6.59 9.16 1.89
N ARG A 102 5.51 8.44 1.51
CA ARG A 102 4.54 8.94 0.53
C ARG A 102 3.76 10.16 1.05
N GLN A 103 3.40 10.15 2.33
CA GLN A 103 2.68 11.26 2.94
C GLN A 103 3.58 12.50 3.01
N ASP A 104 4.84 12.32 3.43
CA ASP A 104 5.82 13.40 3.50
C ASP A 104 6.08 14.00 2.11
N ALA A 105 6.29 13.15 1.10
CA ALA A 105 6.47 13.59 -0.29
C ALA A 105 5.23 14.31 -0.85
N TRP A 106 4.03 13.86 -0.48
CA TRP A 106 2.78 14.54 -0.86
C TRP A 106 2.68 15.93 -0.22
N GLU A 107 2.96 16.03 1.08
CA GLU A 107 2.94 17.30 1.81
C GLU A 107 3.97 18.29 1.27
N GLU A 108 5.19 17.83 0.99
CA GLU A 108 6.22 18.62 0.34
C GLU A 108 5.77 19.13 -1.03
N GLY A 109 5.18 18.26 -1.86
CA GLY A 109 4.63 18.63 -3.17
C GLY A 109 3.52 19.69 -3.08
N VAL A 110 2.60 19.54 -2.11
CA VAL A 110 1.54 20.52 -1.86
C VAL A 110 2.13 21.87 -1.42
N GLN A 111 3.14 21.88 -0.54
CA GLN A 111 3.79 23.11 -0.10
C GLN A 111 4.58 23.79 -1.21
N ALA A 112 5.29 23.01 -2.04
CA ALA A 112 6.01 23.52 -3.21
C ALA A 112 5.05 24.16 -4.20
N GLY A 113 3.96 23.48 -4.57
CA GLY A 113 2.93 24.01 -5.46
C GLY A 113 2.27 25.28 -4.91
N ARG A 114 2.02 25.35 -3.59
CA ARG A 114 1.49 26.56 -2.95
C ARG A 114 2.47 27.74 -3.04
N ARG A 115 3.76 27.50 -2.80
CA ARG A 115 4.82 28.53 -2.92
C ARG A 115 4.97 29.02 -4.35
N GLU A 116 4.94 28.11 -5.33
CA GLU A 116 5.01 28.46 -6.75
C GLU A 116 3.79 29.27 -7.19
N GLY A 117 2.57 28.87 -6.78
CA GLY A 117 1.35 29.62 -7.05
C GLY A 117 1.36 31.04 -6.47
N ILE A 118 1.93 31.24 -5.27
CA ILE A 118 2.12 32.59 -4.70
C ILE A 118 3.11 33.40 -5.56
N LYS A 119 4.27 32.84 -5.92
CA LYS A 119 5.27 33.51 -6.77
C LYS A 119 4.77 33.82 -8.18
N GLU A 120 3.87 32.98 -8.72
CA GLU A 120 3.28 33.20 -10.03
C GLU A 120 2.14 34.22 -9.98
N GLY A 121 1.34 34.23 -8.90
CA GLY A 121 0.33 35.25 -8.64
C GLY A 121 0.91 36.64 -8.35
N GLU A 122 2.12 36.74 -7.78
CA GLU A 122 2.85 38.00 -7.60
C GLU A 122 3.46 38.56 -8.91
N ARG A 123 3.43 37.78 -10.00
CA ARG A 123 3.84 38.23 -11.34
C ARG A 123 2.61 38.51 -12.21
N PRO A 124 1.85 39.58 -11.94
CA PRO A 124 1.78 40.64 -12.96
C PRO A 124 1.50 42.06 -12.39
N ALA A 125 2.48 42.96 -12.46
CA ALA A 125 2.27 44.43 -12.49
C ALA A 125 3.45 45.25 -13.06
N GLN A 126 4.42 44.64 -13.77
CA GLN A 126 5.62 45.37 -14.25
C GLN A 126 5.92 45.25 -15.75
N ARG A 127 4.97 44.78 -16.57
CA ARG A 127 5.11 44.77 -18.04
C ARG A 127 3.97 45.52 -18.72
N THR A 128 3.79 46.80 -18.43
CA THR A 128 2.97 47.69 -19.29
C THR A 128 3.51 49.13 -19.32
N ASP A 129 4.83 49.35 -19.43
CA ASP A 129 5.38 50.72 -19.59
C ASP A 129 6.56 50.84 -20.59
N GLN A 130 6.80 49.85 -21.46
CA GLN A 130 7.83 49.95 -22.51
C GLN A 130 7.25 49.62 -23.89
N GLU A 131 6.26 50.40 -24.33
CA GLU A 131 5.85 50.41 -25.75
C GLU A 131 5.13 51.73 -26.10
N LYS A 132 5.73 52.87 -25.71
CA LYS A 132 5.39 54.20 -26.24
C LYS A 132 6.65 55.08 -26.25
N ALA A 133 7.46 54.97 -27.29
CA ALA A 133 8.42 55.99 -27.71
C ALA A 133 8.59 55.89 -29.23
#